data_AF-A0A6G1SRW7-F1
#
_entry.id   AF-A0A6G1SRW7-F1
#
_cell.length_a   1.000
_cell.length_b   1.000
_cell.length_c   1.000
_cell.angle_alpha   90.00
_cell.angle_beta   90.00
_cell.angle_gamma   90.00
#
_symmetry.space_group_name_H-M   'P 1'
#
loop_
_entity.id
_entity.type
_entity.pdbx_description
1 polymer ?
#
loop_
_entity_poly.entity_id
_entity_poly.type
_entity_poly.pdbx_seq_one_letter_code
_entity_poly.pdbx_strand_id
1 'polypeptide(L)'
;MTNVRTDVRELRIRDRVSGTDRLVPLTALLKRIRTVDPSLFGGAPWLVEQGAYGRGEAVTAIEDALESADNFQTDLEAVFRTLIAGDDEFYNVELRQVAGTISLGIFDSTFLFVRGPRSFVDEVARSFSEVEFVGD
;
A
#
# COMPACT_ATOMS: atom_id res chain seq x y z
N MET A 1 -16.99 28.90 -7.02
CA MET A 1 -16.18 27.67 -7.20
C MET A 1 -15.85 27.17 -5.81
N THR A 2 -16.55 26.13 -5.35
CA THR A 2 -16.33 25.54 -4.03
C THR A 2 -14.99 24.82 -4.07
N ASN A 3 -14.02 25.28 -3.27
CA ASN A 3 -12.81 24.52 -2.99
C ASN A 3 -13.25 23.21 -2.34
N VAL A 4 -13.39 22.14 -3.11
CA VAL A 4 -13.43 20.78 -2.57
C VAL A 4 -12.02 20.54 -2.06
N ARG A 5 -11.77 20.89 -0.79
CA ARG A 5 -10.65 20.31 -0.06
C ARG A 5 -10.88 18.81 -0.15
N THR A 6 -10.09 18.13 -0.97
CA THR A 6 -10.04 16.67 -0.95
C THR A 6 -9.53 16.32 0.43
N ASP A 7 -10.45 15.90 1.32
CA ASP A 7 -10.16 15.52 2.70
C ASP A 7 -9.40 14.18 2.67
N VAL A 8 -8.11 14.28 2.34
CA VAL A 8 -7.19 13.16 2.25
C VAL A 8 -6.58 12.95 3.63
N ARG A 9 -6.68 11.73 4.13
CA ARG A 9 -6.15 11.32 5.43
C ARG A 9 -5.17 10.18 5.26
N GLU A 10 -4.20 10.08 6.14
CA GLU A 10 -3.31 8.93 6.24
C GLU A 10 -3.68 8.07 7.46
N LEU A 11 -3.70 6.76 7.26
CA LEU A 11 -3.81 5.74 8.30
C LEU A 11 -2.49 4.99 8.35
N ARG A 12 -1.88 4.93 9.53
CA ARG A 12 -0.75 4.06 9.85
C ARG A 12 -1.23 2.87 10.65
N ILE A 13 -0.77 1.68 10.29
CA ILE A 13 -1.20 0.40 10.87
C ILE A 13 0.04 -0.28 11.45
N ARG A 14 -0.02 -0.64 12.73
CA ARG A 14 1.05 -1.27 13.50
C ARG A 14 0.71 -2.68 13.97
N ASP A 15 -0.42 -3.23 13.52
CA ASP A 15 -0.86 -4.60 13.80
C ASP A 15 0.28 -5.60 13.59
N ARG A 16 0.39 -6.55 14.53
CA ARG A 16 1.40 -7.62 14.49
C ARG A 16 0.76 -8.97 14.24
N VAL A 17 1.51 -9.86 13.60
CA VAL A 17 1.12 -11.27 13.47
C VAL A 17 1.08 -11.91 14.84
N SER A 18 -0.06 -12.49 15.20
CA SER A 18 -0.31 -13.08 16.53
C SER A 18 0.82 -14.01 16.98
N GLY A 19 1.36 -13.74 18.18
CA GLY A 19 2.45 -14.52 18.76
C GLY A 19 3.83 -14.20 18.18
N THR A 20 3.98 -13.12 17.42
CA THR A 20 5.26 -12.66 16.87
C THR A 20 5.41 -11.15 17.02
N ASP A 21 6.65 -10.67 16.98
CA ASP A 21 6.93 -9.24 16.89
C ASP A 21 6.85 -8.68 15.46
N ARG A 22 6.47 -9.50 14.48
CA ARG A 22 6.43 -9.07 13.07
C ARG A 22 5.15 -8.30 12.78
N LEU A 23 5.28 -7.20 12.03
CA LEU A 23 4.16 -6.48 11.46
C LEU A 23 3.32 -7.42 10.58
N VAL A 24 2.00 -7.20 10.52
CA VAL A 24 1.17 -7.86 9.52
C VAL A 24 1.68 -7.53 8.12
N PRO A 25 1.70 -8.50 7.18
CA PRO A 25 2.26 -8.28 5.85
C PRO A 25 1.39 -7.32 5.04
N LEU A 26 2.00 -6.65 4.05
CA LEU A 26 1.30 -5.76 3.11
C LEU A 26 0.09 -6.45 2.43
N THR A 27 0.15 -7.78 2.24
CA THR A 27 -0.98 -8.57 1.73
C THR A 27 -2.25 -8.45 2.58
N ALA A 28 -2.14 -8.26 3.90
CA ALA A 28 -3.28 -8.06 4.78
C ALA A 28 -3.99 -6.74 4.46
N LEU A 29 -3.23 -5.65 4.27
CA LEU A 29 -3.75 -4.38 3.83
C LEU A 29 -4.39 -4.47 2.43
N LEU A 30 -3.71 -5.09 1.47
CA LEU A 30 -4.25 -5.23 0.11
C LEU A 30 -5.53 -6.08 0.07
N LYS A 31 -5.62 -7.15 0.86
CA LYS A 31 -6.86 -7.94 1.02
C LYS A 31 -8.01 -7.07 1.54
N ARG A 32 -7.73 -6.20 2.53
CA ARG A 32 -8.75 -5.28 3.05
C ARG A 32 -9.16 -4.26 1.99
N ILE A 33 -8.20 -3.62 1.31
CA ILE A 33 -8.47 -2.64 0.26
C ILE A 33 -9.32 -3.27 -0.85
N ARG A 34 -9.01 -4.50 -1.29
CA ARG A 34 -9.81 -5.22 -2.29
C ARG A 34 -11.26 -5.45 -1.86
N THR A 35 -11.49 -5.62 -0.56
CA THR A 35 -12.83 -5.77 0.01
C THR A 35 -13.58 -4.44 0.04
N VAL A 36 -12.88 -3.35 0.37
CA VAL A 36 -13.45 -2.01 0.49
C VAL A 36 -13.74 -1.40 -0.88
N ASP A 37 -12.78 -1.47 -1.79
CA ASP A 37 -12.88 -0.95 -3.14
C ASP A 37 -12.14 -1.88 -4.14
N PRO A 38 -12.83 -2.87 -4.71
CA PRO A 38 -12.23 -3.77 -5.69
C PRO A 38 -11.88 -3.08 -7.02
N SER A 39 -12.41 -1.88 -7.30
CA SER A 39 -12.14 -1.18 -8.56
C SER A 39 -10.68 -0.73 -8.67
N LEU A 40 -9.99 -0.59 -7.54
CA LEU A 40 -8.57 -0.24 -7.46
C LEU A 40 -7.63 -1.29 -8.07
N PHE A 41 -8.11 -2.53 -8.25
CA PHE A 41 -7.36 -3.67 -8.79
C PHE A 41 -7.58 -3.91 -10.30
N GLY A 42 -8.35 -3.06 -10.99
CA GLY A 42 -8.66 -3.32 -12.41
C GLY A 42 -8.87 -2.09 -13.27
N GLY A 43 -8.52 -0.89 -12.79
CA GLY A 43 -8.93 0.36 -13.44
C GLY A 43 -7.85 1.41 -13.67
N ALA A 44 -6.77 1.43 -12.89
CA ALA A 44 -5.77 2.51 -12.96
C ALA A 44 -4.35 2.00 -12.70
N PRO A 45 -3.35 2.50 -13.42
CA PRO A 45 -1.96 2.20 -13.14
C PRO A 45 -1.51 2.80 -11.80
N TRP A 46 -0.55 2.13 -11.18
CA TRP A 46 0.10 2.52 -9.96
C TRP A 46 1.59 2.78 -10.23
N LEU A 47 2.15 3.72 -9.50
CA LEU A 47 3.58 4.02 -9.52
C LEU A 47 4.20 3.50 -8.23
N VAL A 48 5.32 2.83 -8.37
CA VAL A 48 6.30 2.69 -7.30
C VAL A 48 7.30 3.82 -7.48
N GLU A 49 7.41 4.68 -6.47
CA GLU A 49 8.39 5.76 -6.44
C GLU A 49 9.37 5.44 -5.32
N GLN A 50 10.68 5.53 -5.61
CA GLN A 50 11.80 5.37 -4.67
C GLN A 50 11.60 4.40 -3.48
N GLY A 51 12.26 3.23 -3.54
CA GLY A 51 12.37 2.34 -2.39
C GLY A 51 11.36 1.20 -2.36
N ALA A 52 11.39 0.36 -3.39
CA ALA A 52 11.01 -1.04 -3.20
C ALA A 52 12.19 -1.73 -2.50
N TYR A 53 11.98 -2.28 -1.31
CA TYR A 53 12.96 -3.14 -0.64
C TYR A 53 12.24 -4.37 -0.12
N GLY A 54 12.78 -5.54 -0.39
CA GLY A 54 12.16 -6.77 0.07
C GLY A 54 12.89 -8.04 -0.33
N ARG A 55 12.13 -9.11 -0.52
CA ARG A 55 12.61 -10.39 -1.04
C ARG A 55 11.63 -10.93 -2.07
N GLY A 56 12.17 -11.69 -3.00
CA GLY A 56 11.41 -12.33 -4.08
C GLY A 56 11.77 -11.77 -5.46
N GLU A 57 11.44 -12.53 -6.49
CA GLU A 57 11.83 -12.22 -7.87
C GLU A 57 11.12 -10.95 -8.37
N ALA A 58 9.84 -10.77 -8.05
CA ALA A 58 9.09 -9.60 -8.49
C ALA A 58 9.57 -8.34 -7.78
N VAL A 59 9.91 -8.44 -6.48
CA VAL A 59 10.50 -7.30 -5.74
C VAL A 59 11.84 -6.91 -6.35
N THR A 60 12.72 -7.88 -6.62
CA THR A 60 14.03 -7.64 -7.25
C THR A 60 13.88 -6.98 -8.62
N ALA A 61 12.93 -7.43 -9.43
CA ALA A 61 12.67 -6.84 -10.75
C ALA A 61 12.18 -5.38 -10.66
N ILE A 62 11.41 -5.04 -9.62
CA ILE A 62 10.98 -3.66 -9.36
C ILE A 62 12.16 -2.81 -8.90
N GLU A 63 13.01 -3.34 -8.01
CA GLU A 63 14.26 -2.71 -7.56
C GLU A 63 15.16 -2.36 -8.76
N ASP A 64 15.48 -3.35 -9.60
CA ASP A 64 16.30 -3.17 -10.81
C ASP A 64 15.72 -2.11 -11.77
N ALA A 65 14.39 -2.09 -11.91
CA ALA A 65 13.73 -1.08 -12.74
C ALA A 65 13.85 0.33 -12.17
N LEU A 66 13.80 0.48 -10.85
CA LEU A 66 13.97 1.75 -10.14
C LEU A 66 15.43 2.22 -10.12
N GLU A 67 16.41 1.34 -10.28
CA GLU A 67 17.81 1.76 -10.48
C GLU A 67 18.00 2.50 -11.81
N SER A 68 17.17 2.18 -12.80
CA SER A 68 17.27 2.71 -14.17
C SER A 68 16.28 3.85 -14.44
N ALA A 69 15.31 4.10 -13.56
CA ALA A 69 14.26 5.11 -13.73
C ALA A 69 13.74 5.64 -12.38
N ASP A 70 13.27 6.88 -12.36
CA ASP A 70 12.76 7.51 -11.13
C ASP A 70 11.49 6.84 -10.56
N ASN A 71 10.77 6.09 -11.39
CA ASN A 71 9.56 5.37 -11.01
C ASN A 71 9.36 4.11 -11.85
N PHE A 72 8.59 3.17 -11.30
CA PHE A 72 8.16 1.96 -11.98
C PHE A 72 6.63 1.91 -12.02
N GLN A 73 6.05 1.81 -13.21
CA GLN A 73 4.60 1.70 -13.37
C GLN A 73 4.16 0.23 -13.34
N THR A 74 3.17 -0.08 -12.51
CA THR A 74 2.62 -1.42 -12.33
C THR A 74 1.09 -1.40 -12.20
N ASP A 75 0.50 -2.59 -12.12
CA ASP A 75 -0.88 -2.80 -11.74
C ASP A 75 -0.94 -3.36 -10.30
N LEU A 76 -1.87 -2.87 -9.48
CA LEU A 76 -2.00 -3.32 -8.10
C LEU A 76 -2.40 -4.80 -8.01
N GLU A 77 -3.16 -5.33 -8.96
CA GLU A 77 -3.49 -6.76 -9.06
C GLU A 77 -2.25 -7.60 -9.36
N ALA A 78 -1.32 -7.12 -10.18
CA ALA A 78 -0.07 -7.83 -10.45
C ALA A 78 0.76 -7.96 -9.16
N VAL A 79 0.95 -6.85 -8.45
CA VAL A 79 1.64 -6.81 -7.14
C VAL A 79 0.91 -7.67 -6.11
N PHE A 80 -0.43 -7.63 -6.08
CA PHE A 80 -1.20 -8.40 -5.12
C PHE A 80 -1.10 -9.91 -5.33
N ARG A 81 -1.05 -10.36 -6.59
CA ARG A 81 -0.91 -11.79 -6.92
C ARG A 81 0.43 -12.35 -6.49
N THR A 82 1.53 -11.64 -6.75
CA THR A 82 2.87 -12.08 -6.34
C THR A 82 2.97 -12.19 -4.82
N LEU A 83 2.48 -11.18 -4.11
CA LEU A 83 2.51 -11.17 -2.65
C LEU A 83 1.59 -12.25 -2.02
N ILE A 84 0.42 -12.56 -2.61
CA ILE A 84 -0.46 -13.63 -2.09
C ILE A 84 0.14 -15.02 -2.27
N ALA A 85 0.84 -15.26 -3.38
CA ALA A 85 1.50 -16.54 -3.63
C ALA A 85 2.53 -16.86 -2.54
N GLY A 86 3.00 -15.84 -1.82
CA GLY A 86 3.98 -15.96 -0.73
C GLY A 86 5.42 -16.00 -1.23
N ASP A 87 5.62 -15.78 -2.53
CA ASP A 87 6.92 -15.78 -3.19
C ASP A 87 7.67 -14.46 -2.97
N ASP A 88 6.93 -13.38 -2.70
CA ASP A 88 7.44 -12.02 -2.55
C ASP A 88 6.98 -11.38 -1.24
N GLU A 89 7.84 -10.53 -0.66
CA GLU A 89 7.52 -9.74 0.53
C GLU A 89 8.25 -8.39 0.47
N PHE A 90 7.51 -7.28 0.64
CA PHE A 90 8.08 -5.94 0.80
C PHE A 90 8.33 -5.62 2.27
N TYR A 91 9.51 -5.08 2.56
CA TYR A 91 9.87 -4.43 3.82
C TYR A 91 9.72 -2.91 3.74
N ASN A 92 9.87 -2.35 2.55
CA ASN A 92 9.58 -0.96 2.24
C ASN A 92 9.04 -0.87 0.82
N VAL A 93 7.93 -0.16 0.62
CA VAL A 93 7.41 0.23 -0.70
C VAL A 93 6.33 1.28 -0.52
N GLU A 94 6.28 2.27 -1.42
CA GLU A 94 5.12 3.12 -1.62
C GLU A 94 4.53 2.88 -3.02
N LEU A 95 3.23 2.63 -3.06
CA LEU A 95 2.42 2.49 -4.26
C LEU A 95 1.48 3.69 -4.34
N ARG A 96 1.57 4.48 -5.41
CA ARG A 96 0.72 5.65 -5.65
C ARG A 96 -0.14 5.48 -6.89
N GLN A 97 -1.45 5.69 -6.77
CA GLN A 97 -2.35 5.64 -7.91
C GLN A 97 -2.08 6.83 -8.86
N VAL A 98 -1.83 6.57 -10.14
CA VAL A 98 -1.47 7.63 -11.12
C VAL A 98 -2.55 8.69 -11.27
N ALA A 99 -3.80 8.26 -11.46
CA ALA A 99 -4.94 9.12 -11.74
C ALA A 99 -5.79 9.42 -10.49
N GLY A 100 -5.30 9.10 -9.30
CA GLY A 100 -6.08 9.19 -8.06
C GLY A 100 -5.31 9.82 -6.91
N THR A 101 -5.96 9.83 -5.75
CA THR A 101 -5.40 10.41 -4.51
C THR A 101 -5.01 9.35 -3.50
N ILE A 102 -4.97 8.09 -3.92
CA ILE A 102 -4.67 6.95 -3.05
C ILE A 102 -3.18 6.63 -3.16
N SER A 103 -2.52 6.52 -2.00
CA SER A 103 -1.24 5.84 -1.89
C SER A 103 -1.28 4.85 -0.73
N LEU A 104 -0.45 3.82 -0.78
CA LEU A 104 -0.39 2.78 0.24
C LEU A 104 0.99 2.14 0.24
N GLY A 105 1.33 1.44 1.31
CA GLY A 105 2.63 0.80 1.37
C GLY A 105 3.02 0.25 2.72
N ILE A 106 4.29 -0.07 2.82
CA ILE A 106 4.98 -0.41 4.07
C ILE A 106 6.20 0.49 4.18
N PHE A 107 6.46 1.02 5.37
CA PHE A 107 7.59 1.90 5.62
C PHE A 107 8.59 1.22 6.56
N ASP A 108 9.75 0.82 6.04
CA ASP A 108 10.87 0.19 6.78
C ASP A 108 10.44 -0.85 7.83
N SER A 109 9.47 -1.72 7.48
CA SER A 109 8.87 -2.72 8.38
C SER A 109 8.30 -2.17 9.69
N THR A 110 8.11 -0.85 9.79
CA THR A 110 7.68 -0.15 11.01
C THR A 110 6.16 -0.03 11.07
N PHE A 111 5.52 0.28 9.94
CA PHE A 111 4.07 0.34 9.81
C PHE A 111 3.64 0.14 8.36
N LEU A 112 2.43 -0.38 8.16
CA LEU A 112 1.73 -0.27 6.88
C LEU A 112 1.02 1.09 6.86
N PHE A 113 0.84 1.67 5.67
CA PHE A 113 0.05 2.87 5.54
C PHE A 113 -0.91 2.81 4.36
N VAL A 114 -1.98 3.59 4.48
CA VAL A 114 -2.86 3.95 3.37
C VAL A 114 -3.25 5.40 3.51
N ARG A 115 -3.16 6.13 2.42
CA ARG A 115 -3.56 7.53 2.29
C ARG A 115 -4.63 7.62 1.22
N GLY A 116 -5.68 8.38 1.47
CA GLY A 116 -6.77 8.52 0.51
C GLY A 116 -7.96 9.30 1.06
N PRO A 117 -9.12 9.28 0.36
CA PRO A 117 -10.34 9.90 0.85
C PRO A 117 -10.72 9.38 2.23
N ARG A 118 -11.09 10.27 3.15
CA ARG A 118 -11.40 9.93 4.54
C ARG A 118 -12.35 8.74 4.69
N SER A 119 -13.44 8.69 3.93
CA SER A 119 -14.41 7.59 3.99
C SER A 119 -13.81 6.23 3.64
N PHE A 120 -12.88 6.19 2.69
CA PHE A 120 -12.16 4.99 2.30
C PHE A 120 -11.18 4.57 3.39
N VAL A 121 -10.39 5.52 3.90
CA VAL A 121 -9.39 5.28 4.94
C VAL A 121 -10.03 4.80 6.25
N ASP A 122 -11.12 5.44 6.67
CA ASP A 122 -11.89 5.05 7.86
C ASP A 122 -12.49 3.64 7.71
N GLU A 123 -12.91 3.25 6.50
CA GLU A 123 -13.40 1.90 6.24
C GLU A 123 -12.28 0.86 6.29
N VAL A 124 -11.09 1.16 5.74
CA VAL A 124 -9.92 0.28 5.85
C VAL A 124 -9.52 0.08 7.31
N ALA A 125 -9.51 1.14 8.11
CA ALA A 125 -9.10 1.12 9.52
C ALA A 125 -9.88 0.12 10.38
N ARG A 126 -11.14 -0.17 10.06
CA ARG A 126 -12.01 -1.09 10.82
C ARG A 126 -11.52 -2.53 10.89
N SER A 127 -10.55 -2.92 10.07
CA SER A 127 -9.98 -4.28 10.07
C SER A 127 -8.67 -4.41 10.84
N PHE A 128 -8.21 -3.33 11.46
CA PHE A 128 -6.94 -3.28 12.17
C PHE A 128 -7.16 -2.77 13.59
N SER A 129 -6.33 -3.22 14.53
CA SER A 129 -6.50 -2.95 15.95
C SER A 129 -5.58 -1.82 16.44
N GLU A 130 -4.35 -1.79 15.96
CA GLU A 130 -3.31 -0.83 16.29
C GLU A 130 -3.14 0.15 15.13
N VAL A 131 -3.95 1.21 15.15
CA VAL A 131 -3.98 2.22 14.10
C VAL A 131 -3.75 3.63 14.62
N GLU A 132 -3.18 4.48 13.77
CA GLU A 132 -2.98 5.91 14.00
C GLU A 132 -3.44 6.68 12.75
N PHE A 133 -4.25 7.71 12.94
CA PHE A 133 -4.58 8.64 11.85
C PHE A 133 -3.66 9.85 11.88
N VAL A 134 -3.14 10.26 10.72
CA VAL A 134 -2.19 11.36 10.57
C VAL A 134 -2.77 12.46 9.70
N GLY A 135 -2.62 13.70 10.17
CA GLY A 135 -3.11 14.92 9.53
C GLY A 135 -4.60 15.18 9.80
N ASP A 136 -4.87 16.01 10.81
CA ASP A 136 -6.16 16.70 11.04
C ASP A 136 -6.01 18.20 10.74
#